data_AF-A0A925NMV8-F1
#
_entry.id   AF-A0A925NMV8-F1
#
_cell.length_a   1.000
_cell.length_b   1.000
_cell.length_c   1.000
_cell.angle_alpha   90.00
_cell.angle_beta   90.00
_cell.angle_gamma   90.00
#
_symmetry.space_group_name_H-M   'P 1'
#
loop_
_entity.id
_entity.type
_entity.pdbx_description
1 polymer ?
#
loop_
_entity_poly.entity_id
_entity_poly.type
_entity_poly.pdbx_seq_one_letter_code
_entity_poly.pdbx_strand_id
1 'polypeptide(L)'
;LNYVGYMWADRNEKLDRALEFIERAVKLEPKNAAFLDSLGWVYFRLNQPKKGLDYIQRSIQHTEEPDATLYDHLGDIHQALGQRKEAVEAWQKSFKIEANEDVKRKMEKLQP
;
A
#
# COMPACT_ATOMS: atom_id res chain seq x y z
N LEU A 1 12.60 13.06 -1.53
CA LEU A 1 12.43 12.43 -0.20
C LEU A 1 11.54 11.21 -0.30
N ASN A 2 10.27 11.37 -0.72
CA ASN A 2 9.33 10.26 -0.85
C ASN A 2 9.85 9.09 -1.70
N TYR A 3 10.22 9.33 -2.96
CA TYR A 3 10.63 8.27 -3.89
C TYR A 3 11.73 7.36 -3.33
N VAL A 4 12.79 7.93 -2.73
CA VAL A 4 13.87 7.14 -2.13
C VAL A 4 13.37 6.32 -0.93
N GLY A 5 12.54 6.92 -0.08
CA GLY A 5 11.92 6.21 1.04
C GLY A 5 11.02 5.07 0.57
N TYR A 6 10.21 5.30 -0.46
CA TYR A 6 9.37 4.27 -1.06
C TYR A 6 10.20 3.11 -1.62
N MET A 7 11.25 3.37 -2.40
CA MET A 7 12.11 2.31 -2.95
C MET A 7 12.78 1.47 -1.85
N TRP A 8 13.16 2.09 -0.74
CA TRP A 8 13.67 1.38 0.43
C TRP A 8 12.59 0.51 1.08
N ALA A 9 11.40 1.08 1.33
CA ALA A 9 10.27 0.32 1.85
C ALA A 9 9.94 -0.88 0.97
N ASP A 10 9.84 -0.67 -0.35
CA ASP A 10 9.49 -1.69 -1.33
C ASP A 10 10.49 -2.85 -1.38
N ARG A 11 11.79 -2.55 -1.20
CA ARG A 11 12.86 -3.57 -1.13
C ARG A 11 13.06 -4.17 0.25
N ASN A 12 12.29 -3.76 1.25
CA ASN A 12 12.47 -4.11 2.67
C ASN A 12 13.79 -3.62 3.27
N GLU A 13 14.34 -2.54 2.75
CA GLU A 13 15.63 -2.00 3.15
C GLU A 13 15.46 -0.73 3.98
N LYS A 14 16.32 -0.52 4.98
CA LYS A 14 16.43 0.76 5.72
C LYS A 14 15.07 1.36 6.17
N LEU A 15 14.16 0.51 6.65
CA LEU A 15 12.76 0.88 6.89
C LEU A 15 12.59 2.09 7.83
N ASP A 16 13.42 2.23 8.86
CA ASP A 16 13.37 3.39 9.76
C ASP A 16 13.69 4.72 9.03
N ARG A 17 14.67 4.70 8.11
CA ARG A 17 15.00 5.87 7.28
C ARG A 17 13.96 6.10 6.19
N ALA A 18 13.39 5.03 5.64
CA ALA A 18 12.28 5.12 4.70
C ALA A 18 11.09 5.85 5.35
N LEU A 19 10.73 5.46 6.57
CA LEU A 19 9.67 6.09 7.35
C LEU A 19 9.97 7.58 7.56
N GLU A 20 11.17 7.94 8.04
CA GLU A 20 11.55 9.34 8.24
C GLU A 20 11.38 10.19 6.97
N PHE A 21 11.82 9.66 5.83
CA PHE A 21 11.79 10.40 4.56
C PHE A 21 10.36 10.57 4.04
N ILE A 22 9.53 9.54 4.19
CA ILE A 22 8.14 9.55 3.75
C ILE A 22 7.30 10.43 4.68
N GLU A 23 7.47 10.35 6.00
CA GLU A 23 6.77 11.20 6.96
C GLU A 23 7.04 12.69 6.71
N ARG A 24 8.28 13.04 6.37
CA ARG A 24 8.62 14.41 5.97
C ARG A 24 7.91 14.83 4.68
N ALA A 25 7.78 13.93 3.70
CA ALA A 25 7.05 14.21 2.47
C ALA A 25 5.54 14.40 2.74
N VAL A 26 4.91 13.51 3.52
CA VAL A 26 3.50 13.64 3.93
C VAL A 26 3.28 14.91 4.76
N LYS A 27 4.22 15.33 5.60
CA LYS A 27 4.10 16.59 6.35
C LYS A 27 4.07 17.81 5.43
N LEU A 28 4.80 17.78 4.32
CA LEU A 28 4.82 18.86 3.33
C LEU A 28 3.53 18.87 2.49
N GLU A 29 3.04 17.69 2.11
CA GLU A 29 1.85 17.53 1.28
C GLU A 29 0.90 16.47 1.87
N PRO A 30 0.09 16.82 2.89
CA PRO A 30 -0.67 15.84 3.68
C PRO A 30 -1.85 15.19 2.95
N LYS A 31 -2.18 15.68 1.75
CA LYS A 31 -3.25 15.18 0.89
C LYS A 31 -2.71 14.57 -0.41
N ASN A 32 -1.40 14.45 -0.56
CA ASN A 32 -0.82 13.83 -1.74
C ASN A 32 -1.00 12.30 -1.64
N ALA A 33 -1.84 11.74 -2.50
CA ALA A 33 -2.19 10.33 -2.47
C ALA A 33 -0.97 9.41 -2.56
N ALA A 34 -0.02 9.69 -3.46
CA ALA A 34 1.19 8.88 -3.62
C ALA A 34 2.07 8.87 -2.34
N PHE A 35 2.11 9.99 -1.60
CA PHE A 35 2.87 10.06 -0.35
C PHE A 35 2.15 9.32 0.79
N LEU A 36 0.82 9.40 0.83
CA LEU A 36 0.00 8.63 1.76
C LEU A 36 0.10 7.13 1.49
N ASP A 37 0.10 6.71 0.21
CA ASP A 37 0.34 5.32 -0.20
C ASP A 37 1.72 4.83 0.27
N SER A 38 2.76 5.60 -0.05
CA SER A 38 4.14 5.30 0.41
C SER A 38 4.22 5.15 1.92
N LEU A 39 3.50 6.00 2.68
CA LEU A 39 3.49 5.96 4.14
C LEU A 39 2.74 4.72 4.65
N GLY A 40 1.61 4.40 4.04
CA GLY A 40 0.89 3.17 4.31
C GLY A 40 1.75 1.92 4.08
N TRP A 41 2.47 1.91 2.96
CA TRP A 41 3.35 0.81 2.59
C TRP A 41 4.51 0.63 3.57
N VAL A 42 5.23 1.68 3.93
CA VAL A 42 6.34 1.54 4.89
C VAL A 42 5.85 1.08 6.27
N TYR A 43 4.68 1.52 6.73
CA TYR A 43 4.08 1.01 7.97
C TYR A 43 3.73 -0.48 7.88
N PHE A 44 3.21 -0.94 6.73
CA PHE A 44 3.01 -2.37 6.49
C PHE A 44 4.33 -3.15 6.57
N ARG A 45 5.40 -2.65 5.93
CA ARG A 45 6.73 -3.29 5.93
C ARG A 45 7.38 -3.31 7.31
N LEU A 46 7.05 -2.34 8.16
CA LEU A 46 7.42 -2.30 9.58
C LEU A 46 6.54 -3.21 10.47
N ASN A 47 5.77 -4.13 9.87
CA ASN A 47 4.85 -5.03 10.57
C ASN A 47 3.80 -4.26 11.41
N GLN A 48 3.38 -3.08 10.94
CA GLN A 48 2.33 -2.25 11.53
C GLN A 48 1.13 -2.09 10.56
N PRO A 49 0.50 -3.20 10.11
CA PRO A 49 -0.51 -3.15 9.05
C PRO A 49 -1.75 -2.34 9.42
N LYS A 50 -2.12 -2.23 10.70
CA LYS A 50 -3.23 -1.37 11.14
C LYS A 50 -3.00 0.11 10.86
N LYS A 51 -1.77 0.60 11.06
CA LYS A 51 -1.40 1.97 10.69
C LYS A 51 -1.30 2.12 9.18
N GLY A 52 -0.74 1.11 8.51
CA GLY A 52 -0.68 1.07 7.05
C GLY A 52 -2.07 1.25 6.42
N LEU A 53 -3.07 0.55 6.94
CA LEU A 53 -4.45 0.61 6.46
C LEU A 53 -5.04 2.02 6.54
N ASP A 54 -4.84 2.75 7.64
CA ASP A 54 -5.34 4.14 7.79
C ASP A 54 -4.81 5.05 6.68
N TYR A 55 -3.50 4.99 6.42
CA TYR A 55 -2.88 5.82 5.39
C TYR A 55 -3.26 5.41 3.96
N ILE A 56 -3.40 4.10 3.68
CA ILE A 56 -3.87 3.64 2.37
C ILE A 56 -5.32 4.07 2.12
N GLN A 57 -6.19 3.97 3.12
CA GLN A 57 -7.57 4.45 2.99
C GLN A 57 -7.63 5.96 2.73
N ARG A 58 -6.79 6.73 3.40
CA ARG A 58 -6.66 8.17 3.14
C ARG A 58 -6.06 8.48 1.78
N SER A 59 -5.11 7.67 1.30
CA SER A 59 -4.59 7.75 -0.06
C SER A 59 -5.72 7.60 -1.08
N ILE A 60 -6.53 6.55 -0.95
CA ILE A 60 -7.70 6.30 -1.82
C ILE A 60 -8.69 7.47 -1.81
N GLN A 61 -8.90 8.13 -0.67
CA GLN A 61 -9.78 9.31 -0.57
C GLN A 61 -9.24 10.54 -1.32
N HIS A 62 -7.93 10.61 -1.55
CA HIS A 62 -7.26 11.73 -2.22
C HIS A 62 -6.77 11.40 -3.62
N THR A 63 -6.94 10.17 -4.07
CA THR A 63 -6.64 9.71 -5.42
C THR A 63 -7.72 10.19 -6.39
N GLU A 64 -7.31 10.84 -7.48
CA GLU A 64 -8.23 11.30 -8.54
C GLU A 64 -8.65 10.17 -9.48
N GLU A 65 -7.73 9.26 -9.81
CA GLU A 65 -7.96 8.13 -10.69
C GLU A 65 -7.54 6.81 -10.01
N PRO A 66 -8.33 5.72 -10.10
CA PRO A 66 -7.98 4.44 -9.50
C PRO A 66 -6.57 3.97 -9.89
N ASP A 67 -5.74 3.66 -8.89
CA ASP A 67 -4.35 3.21 -9.08
C ASP A 67 -4.19 1.73 -8.72
N ALA A 68 -3.65 0.93 -9.64
CA ALA A 68 -3.53 -0.52 -9.45
C ALA A 68 -2.61 -0.90 -8.28
N THR A 69 -1.51 -0.16 -8.08
CA THR A 69 -0.52 -0.40 -7.02
C THR A 69 -1.13 -0.12 -5.65
N LEU A 70 -1.88 0.98 -5.52
CA LEU A 70 -2.59 1.34 -4.30
C LEU A 70 -3.58 0.26 -3.85
N TYR A 71 -4.33 -0.32 -4.79
CA TYR A 71 -5.23 -1.43 -4.48
C TYR A 71 -4.50 -2.76 -4.25
N ASP A 72 -3.30 -2.95 -4.80
CA ASP A 72 -2.46 -4.11 -4.47
C ASP A 72 -1.96 -4.02 -3.01
N HIS A 73 -1.39 -2.88 -2.62
CA HIS A 73 -0.98 -2.60 -1.25
C HIS A 73 -2.14 -2.75 -0.26
N LEU A 74 -3.34 -2.27 -0.60
CA LEU A 74 -4.54 -2.45 0.22
C LEU A 74 -4.84 -3.94 0.45
N GLY A 75 -4.73 -4.76 -0.59
CA GLY A 75 -4.96 -6.20 -0.49
C GLY A 75 -3.92 -6.90 0.39
N ASP A 76 -2.64 -6.56 0.23
CA ASP A 76 -1.55 -7.09 1.05
C ASP A 76 -1.74 -6.74 2.54
N ILE A 77 -2.15 -5.51 2.82
CA ILE A 77 -2.43 -5.06 4.19
C ILE A 77 -3.62 -5.81 4.79
N HIS A 78 -4.73 -5.94 4.05
CA HIS A 78 -5.88 -6.72 4.52
C HIS A 78 -5.51 -8.18 4.77
N GLN A 79 -4.69 -8.78 3.90
CA GLN A 79 -4.20 -10.15 4.11
C GLN A 79 -3.41 -10.28 5.41
N ALA A 80 -2.47 -9.36 5.68
CA ALA A 80 -1.69 -9.37 6.93
C ALA A 80 -2.56 -9.14 8.18
N LEU A 81 -3.72 -8.52 8.04
CA LEU A 81 -4.72 -8.37 9.10
C LEU A 81 -5.65 -9.59 9.25
N GLY A 82 -5.50 -10.62 8.42
CA GLY A 82 -6.39 -11.78 8.39
C GLY A 82 -7.76 -11.52 7.72
N GLN A 83 -7.91 -10.37 7.09
CA GLN A 83 -9.14 -9.92 6.42
C GLN A 83 -9.17 -10.45 4.98
N ARG A 84 -9.34 -11.78 4.86
CA ARG A 84 -9.20 -12.50 3.58
C ARG A 84 -10.16 -12.02 2.51
N LYS A 85 -11.40 -11.68 2.87
CA LYS A 85 -12.43 -11.25 1.91
C LYS A 85 -12.05 -9.88 1.32
N GLU A 86 -11.70 -8.94 2.19
CA GLU A 86 -11.29 -7.59 1.86
C GLU A 86 -10.00 -7.58 1.04
N ALA A 87 -9.06 -8.49 1.35
CA ALA A 87 -7.83 -8.67 0.57
C ALA A 87 -8.13 -9.05 -0.90
N VAL A 88 -8.98 -10.07 -1.10
CA VAL A 88 -9.38 -10.51 -2.44
C VAL A 88 -10.14 -9.40 -3.18
N GLU A 89 -11.06 -8.70 -2.52
CA GLU A 89 -11.78 -7.58 -3.14
C GLU A 89 -10.85 -6.44 -3.59
N ALA A 90 -9.83 -6.12 -2.80
CA ALA A 90 -8.83 -5.11 -3.15
C ALA A 90 -7.96 -5.56 -4.34
N TRP A 91 -7.42 -6.77 -4.32
CA TRP A 91 -6.65 -7.31 -5.44
C TRP A 91 -7.48 -7.47 -6.72
N GLN A 92 -8.77 -7.79 -6.61
CA GLN A 92 -9.67 -7.81 -7.77
C GLN A 92 -9.82 -6.41 -8.40
N LYS A 93 -9.88 -5.35 -7.58
CA LYS A 93 -9.89 -3.97 -8.09
C LYS A 93 -8.55 -3.63 -8.75
N SER A 94 -7.43 -3.95 -8.10
CA SER A 94 -6.09 -3.79 -8.67
C SER A 94 -5.98 -4.44 -10.06
N PHE A 95 -6.34 -5.73 -10.14
CA PHE A 95 -6.28 -6.50 -11.39
C PHE A 95 -7.19 -5.97 -12.51
N LYS A 96 -8.32 -5.35 -12.15
CA LYS A 96 -9.23 -4.72 -13.12
C LYS A 96 -8.68 -3.42 -13.69
N ILE A 97 -7.87 -2.69 -12.91
CA ILE A 97 -7.21 -1.45 -13.35
C ILE A 97 -6.02 -1.82 -14.24
N GLU A 98 -5.17 -2.71 -13.76
CA GLU A 98 -4.02 -3.23 -14.50
C GLU A 98 -3.87 -4.73 -14.25
N ALA A 99 -3.91 -5.52 -15.33
CA ALA A 99 -3.75 -6.96 -15.24
C ALA A 99 -2.32 -7.31 -14.80
N ASN A 100 -2.18 -7.97 -13.66
CA ASN A 100 -0.90 -8.35 -13.08
C ASN A 100 -0.93 -9.81 -12.58
N GLU A 101 -0.01 -10.63 -13.07
CA GLU A 101 0.05 -12.07 -12.74
C GLU A 101 0.41 -12.35 -11.27
N ASP A 102 1.14 -11.44 -10.60
CA ASP A 102 1.44 -11.58 -9.18
C ASP A 102 0.19 -11.31 -8.33
N VAL A 103 -0.57 -10.26 -8.67
CA VAL A 103 -1.88 -9.97 -8.05
C VAL A 103 -2.84 -11.14 -8.24
N LYS A 104 -2.89 -11.71 -9.46
CA LYS A 104 -3.69 -12.91 -9.74
C LYS A 104 -3.28 -14.08 -8.85
N ARG A 105 -1.99 -14.37 -8.74
CA ARG A 105 -1.45 -15.42 -7.87
C ARG A 105 -1.76 -15.18 -6.39
N LYS A 106 -1.76 -13.93 -5.91
CA LYS A 106 -2.17 -13.59 -4.54
C LYS A 106 -3.62 -13.98 -4.27
N MET A 107 -4.53 -13.68 -5.20
CA MET A 107 -5.95 -14.04 -5.10
C MET A 107 -6.16 -15.56 -5.11
N GLU A 108 -5.51 -16.29 -6.01
CA GLU A 108 -5.63 -17.75 -6.14
C GLU A 108 -5.19 -18.48 -4.86
N LYS A 109 -4.11 -18.03 -4.20
CA LYS A 109 -3.66 -18.59 -2.92
C LYS A 109 -4.68 -18.42 -1.79
N LEU A 110 -5.57 -17.44 -1.91
CA LEU A 110 -6.65 -17.18 -0.96
C LEU A 110 -8.01 -17.70 -1.47
N GLN A 111 -8.06 -18.58 -2.46
CA GLN A 111 -9.27 -19.35 -2.76
C GLN A 111 -9.32 -20.63 -1.89
N PRO A 112 -10.52 -21.11 -1.48
CA PRO A 112 -10.66 -22.35 -0.72
C PRO A 112 -10.19 -23.58 -1.50
#